data_AF-A0A2G7GGP2-F1
#
_entry.id   AF-A0A2G7GGP2-F1
#
_cell.length_a   1.000
_cell.length_b   1.000
_cell.length_c   1.000
_cell.angle_alpha   90.00
_cell.angle_beta   90.00
_cell.angle_gamma   90.00
#
_symmetry.space_group_name_H-M   'P 1'
#
loop_
_entity.id
_entity.type
_entity.pdbx_description
1 polymer ?
#
loop_
_entity_poly.entity_id
_entity_poly.type
_entity_poly.pdbx_seq_one_letter_code
_entity_poly.pdbx_strand_id
1 'polypeptide(L)'
;MSYCLNPDCSHPQNSSSCQTCATCGAQLLLRDRYRALQALAQGGFGATFLAQDVTLPGEPKCVIKQLRPSATSSEALDMARKLFAREAKTLGKIGSHPQVPRLLDYFEDTEQFYLIQEYINGLTLQQEIKRSGPFSEVGVKQFLSELLPTLQYLHSQQVIHRDIKPANIIRRHEDCKLVLIDFGAVKDQVSQTTSMSEHTALTAFAVGTPGFAPPEQLAMRPVYASDVYALGVTCIYLLTGKSPKDLDYNSSTGEMLWQNKVQISDRFREVLQKMLEGAVRHRYQSPNDVLTALELEPYMDSLANSMAAQPSAVRKPRLPRMVKQATSITAPVTTATSTYGNSAAQSRAQMADAIRARRANLTEMPNKLKQSASVASVPSAMGQKPKVAPPRKLDADNLVLSYIKGRRDFASYDLSSLDLQRVDLSEVNFRAAKLDRTNFFKCILSGNDFSHANLKRTNFRETILTKAYFHSADLEGADFRGANLSYADLSDANLRNVNLCGANLTGAKVSDEQLAHAKVNWMTIRPNGKRGWL
;
A
#
# COMPACT_ATOMS: atom_id res chain seq x y z
N MET A 1 1.69 -38.27 15.32
CA MET A 1 1.50 -38.89 13.99
C MET A 1 2.60 -38.38 13.06
N SER A 2 2.99 -39.17 12.06
CA SER A 2 3.95 -38.79 11.01
C SER A 2 3.32 -38.99 9.62
N TYR A 3 3.64 -38.11 8.68
CA TYR A 3 3.14 -38.15 7.32
C TYR A 3 4.28 -38.43 6.33
N CYS A 4 4.06 -39.37 5.41
CA CYS A 4 5.04 -39.73 4.39
C CYS A 4 5.03 -38.71 3.25
N LEU A 5 6.21 -38.17 2.92
CA LEU A 5 6.38 -37.18 1.84
C LEU A 5 6.50 -37.80 0.45
N ASN A 6 6.58 -39.13 0.34
CA ASN A 6 6.62 -39.83 -0.93
C ASN A 6 5.28 -39.63 -1.68
N PRO A 7 5.26 -38.99 -2.87
CA PRO A 7 4.04 -38.75 -3.63
C PRO A 7 3.29 -40.03 -4.04
N ASP A 8 4.01 -41.15 -4.19
CA ASP A 8 3.45 -42.42 -4.67
C ASP A 8 2.95 -43.32 -3.52
N CYS A 9 3.01 -42.84 -2.27
CA CYS A 9 2.58 -43.60 -1.11
C CYS A 9 1.04 -43.64 -1.03
N SER A 10 0.45 -44.82 -1.16
CA SER A 10 -1.00 -45.01 -1.10
C SER A 10 -1.60 -44.75 0.29
N HIS A 11 -0.82 -44.96 1.35
CA HIS A 11 -1.22 -44.75 2.75
C HIS A 11 -0.13 -43.98 3.51
N PRO A 12 -0.14 -42.63 3.45
CA PRO A 12 0.95 -41.82 3.95
C PRO A 12 0.91 -41.56 5.47
N GLN A 13 -0.15 -41.96 6.17
CA GLN A 13 -0.26 -41.75 7.62
C GLN A 13 0.46 -42.85 8.40
N ASN A 14 1.28 -42.45 9.36
CA ASN A 14 2.11 -43.34 10.17
C ASN A 14 2.07 -42.93 11.66
N SER A 15 2.43 -43.87 12.55
CA SER A 15 2.65 -43.57 13.97
C SER A 15 3.81 -42.57 14.16
N SER A 16 3.78 -41.77 15.22
CA SER A 16 4.88 -40.86 15.58
C SER A 16 6.15 -41.58 16.05
N SER A 17 6.13 -42.87 16.33
CA SER A 17 7.36 -43.61 16.69
C SER A 17 8.10 -44.18 15.47
N CYS A 18 7.45 -44.22 14.30
CA CYS A 18 8.04 -44.79 13.10
C CYS A 18 9.13 -43.88 12.51
N GLN A 19 10.24 -44.50 12.07
CA GLN A 19 11.29 -43.81 11.31
C GLN A 19 11.10 -43.97 9.80
N THR A 20 10.55 -45.10 9.37
CA THR A 20 10.20 -45.39 7.99
C THR A 20 8.69 -45.56 7.82
N CYS A 21 8.19 -45.26 6.63
CA CYS A 21 6.79 -45.44 6.29
C CYS A 21 6.46 -46.93 6.21
N ALA A 22 5.43 -47.36 6.92
CA ALA A 22 5.01 -48.76 6.94
C ALA A 22 4.54 -49.27 5.56
N THR A 23 4.10 -48.36 4.69
CA THR A 23 3.51 -48.69 3.39
C THR A 23 4.55 -48.76 2.26
N CYS A 24 5.43 -47.77 2.16
CA CYS A 24 6.38 -47.66 1.03
C CYS A 24 7.85 -47.71 1.45
N GLY A 25 8.16 -47.84 2.75
CA GLY A 25 9.52 -47.91 3.27
C GLY A 25 10.30 -46.58 3.29
N ALA A 26 9.75 -45.50 2.71
CA ALA A 26 10.41 -44.20 2.67
C ALA A 26 10.69 -43.64 4.07
N GLN A 27 11.78 -42.89 4.23
CA GLN A 27 12.11 -42.21 5.48
C GLN A 27 11.02 -41.17 5.84
N LEU A 28 10.65 -41.09 7.12
CA LEU A 28 9.65 -40.14 7.63
C LEU A 28 10.28 -38.86 8.20
N LEU A 29 11.60 -38.84 8.35
CA LEU A 29 12.38 -37.64 8.65
C LEU A 29 13.07 -37.15 7.39
N LEU A 30 12.77 -35.91 7.02
CA LEU A 30 13.42 -35.21 5.91
C LEU A 30 14.69 -34.53 6.43
N ARG A 31 15.85 -34.86 5.82
CA ARG A 31 17.20 -34.47 6.28
C ARG A 31 17.45 -34.70 7.78
N ASP A 32 16.95 -35.82 8.31
CA ASP A 32 17.07 -36.17 9.73
C ASP A 32 16.56 -35.08 10.71
N ARG A 33 15.76 -34.13 10.20
CA ARG A 33 15.42 -32.89 10.92
C ARG A 33 13.95 -32.56 10.90
N TYR A 34 13.30 -32.71 9.76
CA TYR A 34 11.92 -32.28 9.60
C TYR A 34 10.98 -33.47 9.55
N ARG A 35 9.98 -33.47 10.44
CA ARG A 35 8.94 -34.48 10.48
C ARG A 35 7.63 -33.91 9.98
N ALA A 36 7.19 -34.36 8.81
CA ALA A 36 5.86 -33.99 8.32
C ALA A 36 4.78 -34.63 9.19
N LEU A 37 3.73 -33.86 9.51
CA LEU A 37 2.62 -34.26 10.38
C LEU A 37 1.34 -34.51 9.58
N GLN A 38 1.05 -33.64 8.61
CA GLN A 38 -0.13 -33.73 7.75
C GLN A 38 0.04 -32.89 6.49
N ALA A 39 -0.67 -33.27 5.42
CA ALA A 39 -0.83 -32.43 4.24
C ALA A 39 -1.77 -31.25 4.54
N LEU A 40 -1.38 -30.04 4.14
CA LEU A 40 -2.18 -28.82 4.23
C LEU A 40 -2.84 -28.49 2.89
N ALA A 41 -2.10 -28.66 1.80
CA ALA A 41 -2.58 -28.40 0.45
C ALA A 41 -1.82 -29.27 -0.56
N GLN A 42 -2.48 -29.60 -1.67
CA GLN A 42 -1.87 -30.28 -2.81
C GLN A 42 -2.42 -29.66 -4.09
N GLY A 43 -1.52 -29.26 -4.99
CA GLY A 43 -1.86 -28.66 -6.28
C GLY A 43 -1.01 -29.22 -7.41
N GLY A 44 -1.21 -28.72 -8.63
CA GLY A 44 -0.54 -29.23 -9.83
C GLY A 44 1.00 -29.11 -9.84
N PHE A 45 1.58 -28.32 -8.93
CA PHE A 45 3.01 -28.01 -8.90
C PHE A 45 3.73 -28.47 -7.64
N GLY A 46 3.00 -28.96 -6.64
CA GLY A 46 3.61 -29.31 -5.37
C GLY A 46 2.60 -29.64 -4.28
N ALA A 47 3.13 -30.01 -3.13
CA ALA A 47 2.37 -30.30 -1.93
C ALA A 47 2.96 -29.54 -0.75
N THR A 48 2.09 -29.04 0.11
CA THR A 48 2.43 -28.26 1.30
C THR A 48 2.03 -29.05 2.53
N PHE A 49 2.93 -29.19 3.49
CA PHE A 49 2.76 -29.99 4.69
C PHE A 49 3.03 -29.17 5.94
N LEU A 50 2.25 -29.43 6.99
CA LEU A 50 2.62 -29.04 8.33
C LEU A 50 3.69 -30.01 8.83
N ALA A 51 4.75 -29.50 9.41
CA ALA A 51 5.85 -30.29 9.95
C ALA A 51 6.36 -29.73 11.28
N GLN A 52 7.28 -30.46 11.90
CA GLN A 52 8.07 -30.02 13.04
C GLN A 52 9.56 -30.15 12.74
N ASP A 53 10.34 -29.20 13.25
CA ASP A 53 11.79 -29.33 13.34
C ASP A 53 12.15 -30.07 14.63
N VAL A 54 12.44 -31.38 14.53
CA VAL A 54 12.67 -32.24 15.70
C VAL A 54 14.06 -32.04 16.32
N THR A 55 14.93 -31.27 15.68
CA THR A 55 16.30 -31.03 16.18
C THR A 55 16.38 -29.84 17.13
N LEU A 56 15.37 -28.97 17.12
CA LEU A 56 15.33 -27.78 17.97
C LEU A 56 14.50 -28.05 19.25
N PRO A 57 14.92 -27.49 20.41
CA PRO A 57 14.14 -27.59 21.65
C PRO A 57 12.70 -27.08 21.46
N GLY A 58 11.73 -27.85 21.95
CA GLY A 58 10.30 -27.54 21.82
C GLY A 58 9.68 -27.91 20.47
N GLU A 59 10.45 -28.52 19.56
CA GLU A 59 9.99 -29.07 18.28
C GLU A 59 9.08 -28.11 17.49
N PRO A 60 9.58 -26.89 17.17
CA PRO A 60 8.76 -25.84 16.59
C PRO A 60 8.14 -26.28 15.27
N LYS A 61 6.90 -25.85 15.04
CA LYS A 61 6.18 -26.13 13.80
C LYS A 61 6.74 -25.32 12.63
N CYS A 62 6.80 -25.95 11.48
CA CYS A 62 7.20 -25.34 10.20
C CYS A 62 6.31 -25.85 9.07
N VAL A 63 6.44 -25.24 7.90
CA VAL A 63 5.76 -25.63 6.67
C VAL A 63 6.81 -26.20 5.71
N ILE A 64 6.56 -27.39 5.18
CA ILE A 64 7.33 -27.98 4.09
C ILE A 64 6.55 -27.77 2.80
N LYS A 65 7.12 -27.05 1.84
CA LYS A 65 6.63 -27.05 0.46
C LYS A 65 7.53 -27.94 -0.38
N GLN A 66 6.95 -29.02 -0.88
CA GLN A 66 7.59 -29.95 -1.79
C GLN A 66 7.15 -29.60 -3.22
N LEU A 67 8.09 -29.24 -4.09
CA LEU A 67 7.81 -29.12 -5.51
C LEU A 67 7.66 -30.52 -6.12
N ARG A 68 6.60 -30.74 -6.88
CA ARG A 68 6.32 -32.00 -7.56
C ARG A 68 6.19 -31.76 -9.06
N PRO A 69 7.30 -31.69 -9.81
CA PRO A 69 7.24 -31.46 -11.25
C PRO A 69 6.52 -32.62 -11.95
N SER A 70 5.50 -32.31 -12.75
CA SER A 70 4.71 -33.32 -13.48
C SER A 70 5.44 -33.89 -14.71
N ALA A 71 6.47 -33.18 -15.18
CA ALA A 71 7.29 -33.58 -16.31
C ALA A 71 8.66 -34.06 -15.82
N THR A 72 9.10 -35.21 -16.34
CA THR A 72 10.36 -35.87 -15.98
C THR A 72 11.51 -35.55 -16.94
N SER A 73 11.24 -34.77 -18.00
CA SER A 73 12.28 -34.33 -18.94
C SER A 73 13.33 -33.47 -18.23
N SER A 74 14.61 -33.65 -18.58
CA SER A 74 15.73 -32.92 -17.99
C SER A 74 15.53 -31.40 -18.04
N GLU A 75 14.99 -30.87 -19.13
CA GLU A 75 14.78 -29.43 -19.32
C GLU A 75 13.71 -28.89 -18.35
N ALA A 76 12.65 -29.66 -18.12
CA ALA A 76 11.59 -29.29 -17.18
C ALA A 76 12.07 -29.33 -15.73
N LEU A 77 12.88 -30.33 -15.37
CA LEU A 77 13.49 -30.43 -14.04
C LEU A 77 14.49 -29.29 -13.79
N ASP A 78 15.32 -28.93 -14.78
CA ASP A 78 16.22 -27.79 -14.67
C ASP A 78 15.48 -26.46 -14.54
N MET A 79 14.36 -26.31 -15.25
CA MET A 79 13.51 -25.14 -15.11
C MET A 79 12.84 -25.08 -13.73
N ALA A 80 12.32 -26.21 -13.24
CA ALA A 80 11.75 -26.34 -11.90
C ALA A 80 12.79 -25.97 -10.82
N ARG A 81 14.02 -26.48 -10.94
CA ARG A 81 15.16 -26.14 -10.06
C ARG A 81 15.44 -24.63 -10.05
N LYS A 82 15.47 -23.99 -11.23
CA LYS A 82 15.67 -22.53 -11.35
C LYS A 82 14.56 -21.72 -10.70
N LEU A 83 13.30 -22.12 -10.90
CA LEU A 83 12.14 -21.46 -10.28
C LEU A 83 12.17 -21.59 -8.76
N PHE A 84 12.48 -22.80 -8.27
CA PHE A 84 12.58 -23.10 -6.85
C PHE A 84 13.69 -22.31 -6.15
N ALA A 85 14.90 -22.33 -6.70
CA ALA A 85 16.04 -21.57 -6.17
C ALA A 85 15.74 -20.05 -6.13
N ARG A 86 14.94 -19.56 -7.07
CA ARG A 86 14.52 -18.16 -7.12
C ARG A 86 13.51 -17.82 -6.03
N GLU A 87 12.54 -18.69 -5.75
CA GLU A 87 11.61 -18.48 -4.63
C GLU A 87 12.38 -18.39 -3.30
N ALA A 88 13.30 -19.33 -3.07
CA ALA A 88 14.19 -19.30 -1.91
C ALA A 88 15.01 -17.99 -1.85
N LYS A 89 15.61 -17.57 -2.96
CA LYS A 89 16.35 -16.30 -3.04
C LYS A 89 15.46 -15.08 -2.79
N THR A 90 14.21 -15.10 -3.25
CA THR A 90 13.25 -14.02 -3.05
C THR A 90 12.89 -13.87 -1.58
N LEU A 91 12.54 -14.97 -0.91
CA LEU A 91 12.28 -14.97 0.53
C LEU A 91 13.53 -14.60 1.33
N GLY A 92 14.70 -15.08 0.92
CA GLY A 92 15.98 -14.67 1.50
C GLY A 92 16.26 -13.17 1.36
N LYS A 93 15.90 -12.55 0.22
CA LYS A 93 16.01 -11.10 -0.01
C LYS A 93 15.05 -10.30 0.88
N ILE A 94 13.81 -10.78 1.03
CA ILE A 94 12.82 -10.17 1.92
C ILE A 94 13.31 -10.23 3.38
N GLY A 95 13.94 -11.33 3.78
CA GLY A 95 14.50 -11.47 5.13
C GLY A 95 13.39 -11.59 6.18
N SER A 96 13.52 -10.85 7.28
CA SER A 96 12.60 -10.92 8.42
C SER A 96 11.55 -9.82 8.35
N HIS A 97 10.30 -10.17 8.05
CA HIS A 97 9.16 -9.25 8.09
C HIS A 97 7.98 -9.90 8.84
N PRO A 98 7.29 -9.20 9.77
CA PRO A 98 6.30 -9.82 10.66
C PRO A 98 5.04 -10.36 9.96
N GLN A 99 4.77 -9.90 8.73
CA GLN A 99 3.61 -10.28 7.90
C GLN A 99 4.00 -11.09 6.66
N VAL A 100 5.22 -11.65 6.63
CA VAL A 100 5.70 -12.57 5.59
C VAL A 100 6.39 -13.75 6.28
N PRO A 101 6.08 -15.01 5.95
CA PRO A 101 6.75 -16.16 6.55
C PRO A 101 8.25 -16.14 6.25
N ARG A 102 9.06 -16.40 7.28
CA ARG A 102 10.50 -16.51 7.13
C ARG A 102 10.88 -17.81 6.42
N LEU A 103 11.89 -17.73 5.57
CA LEU A 103 12.59 -18.91 5.07
C LEU A 103 13.47 -19.50 6.18
N LEU A 104 13.27 -20.78 6.49
CA LEU A 104 14.04 -21.50 7.51
C LEU A 104 15.15 -22.36 6.88
N ASP A 105 14.86 -23.00 5.76
CA ASP A 105 15.80 -23.84 5.01
C ASP A 105 15.30 -24.03 3.57
N TYR A 106 16.19 -24.38 2.65
CA TYR A 106 15.83 -24.83 1.30
C TYR A 106 16.87 -25.84 0.81
N PHE A 107 16.42 -26.93 0.19
CA PHE A 107 17.32 -27.95 -0.33
C PHE A 107 16.66 -28.82 -1.40
N GLU A 108 17.50 -29.59 -2.09
CA GLU A 108 17.13 -30.65 -3.01
C GLU A 108 17.52 -32.00 -2.37
N ASP A 109 16.61 -32.97 -2.40
CA ASP A 109 16.85 -34.32 -1.90
C ASP A 109 16.14 -35.33 -2.82
N THR A 110 16.85 -36.33 -3.33
CA THR A 110 16.34 -37.33 -4.29
C THR A 110 15.58 -36.72 -5.49
N GLU A 111 16.13 -35.65 -6.08
CA GLU A 111 15.51 -34.89 -7.19
C GLU A 111 14.16 -34.22 -6.85
N GLN A 112 13.84 -34.13 -5.56
CA GLN A 112 12.69 -33.39 -5.04
C GLN A 112 13.16 -32.11 -4.36
N PHE A 113 12.39 -31.03 -4.49
CA PHE A 113 12.77 -29.70 -3.99
C PHE A 113 11.92 -29.32 -2.78
N TYR A 114 12.56 -28.90 -1.70
CA TYR A 114 11.91 -28.65 -0.41
C TYR A 114 12.22 -27.26 0.12
N LEU A 115 11.18 -26.46 0.32
CA LEU A 115 11.25 -25.12 0.92
C LEU A 115 10.65 -25.18 2.31
N ILE A 116 11.43 -24.84 3.33
CA ILE A 116 11.01 -24.87 4.72
C ILE A 116 10.72 -23.45 5.18
N GLN A 117 9.48 -23.18 5.59
CA GLN A 117 9.02 -21.86 5.99
C GLN A 117 8.48 -21.87 7.43
N GLU A 118 8.44 -20.70 8.04
CA GLU A 118 7.74 -20.48 9.29
C GLU A 118 6.27 -20.90 9.18
N TYR A 119 5.77 -21.65 10.17
CA TYR A 119 4.35 -21.99 10.24
C TYR A 119 3.55 -20.84 10.82
N ILE A 120 2.52 -20.41 10.09
CA ILE A 120 1.59 -19.38 10.55
C ILE A 120 0.32 -20.05 11.07
N ASN A 121 0.11 -19.97 12.38
CA ASN A 121 -1.08 -20.51 13.03
C ASN A 121 -2.26 -19.55 12.87
N GLY A 122 -3.20 -19.88 11.99
CA GLY A 122 -4.33 -18.99 11.70
C GLY A 122 -5.28 -19.56 10.66
N LEU A 123 -6.30 -18.76 10.32
CA LEU A 123 -7.22 -19.06 9.23
C LEU A 123 -6.84 -18.26 7.99
N THR A 124 -6.93 -18.88 6.82
CA THR A 124 -6.92 -18.12 5.56
C THR A 124 -8.17 -17.24 5.47
N LEU A 125 -8.10 -16.10 4.79
CA LEU A 125 -9.28 -15.27 4.57
C LEU A 125 -10.37 -16.02 3.80
N GLN A 126 -10.00 -16.98 2.95
CA GLN A 126 -10.98 -17.85 2.30
C GLN A 126 -11.80 -18.67 3.33
N GLN A 127 -11.14 -19.22 4.35
CA GLN A 127 -11.78 -19.95 5.44
C GLN A 127 -12.61 -19.02 6.34
N GLU A 128 -12.12 -17.80 6.62
CA GLU A 128 -12.88 -16.81 7.39
C GLU A 128 -14.21 -16.48 6.71
N ILE A 129 -14.19 -16.17 5.41
CA ILE A 129 -15.41 -15.84 4.65
C ILE A 129 -16.38 -17.03 4.60
N LYS A 130 -15.87 -18.25 4.42
CA LYS A 130 -16.71 -19.46 4.45
C LYS A 130 -17.39 -19.66 5.81
N ARG A 131 -16.72 -19.29 6.91
CA ARG A 131 -17.22 -19.49 8.27
C ARG A 131 -18.14 -18.36 8.75
N SER A 132 -17.79 -17.12 8.43
CA SER A 132 -18.39 -15.92 9.02
C SER A 132 -19.17 -15.07 8.01
N GLY A 133 -19.15 -15.44 6.74
CA GLY A 133 -19.79 -14.70 5.66
C GLY A 133 -18.94 -13.52 5.15
N PRO A 134 -19.48 -12.76 4.18
CA PRO A 134 -18.78 -11.63 3.59
C PRO A 134 -18.48 -10.51 4.59
N PHE A 135 -17.42 -9.74 4.31
CA PHE A 135 -17.05 -8.56 5.09
C PHE A 135 -17.91 -7.37 4.70
N SER A 136 -18.11 -6.47 5.67
CA SER A 136 -18.64 -5.13 5.40
C SER A 136 -17.60 -4.25 4.72
N GLU A 137 -18.05 -3.12 4.16
CA GLU A 137 -17.17 -2.08 3.64
C GLU A 137 -16.06 -1.69 4.62
N VAL A 138 -16.41 -1.46 5.89
CA VAL A 138 -15.46 -1.13 6.96
C VAL A 138 -14.44 -2.26 7.16
N GLY A 139 -14.89 -3.51 7.13
CA GLY A 139 -14.03 -4.67 7.24
C GLY A 139 -13.02 -4.77 6.09
N VAL A 140 -13.45 -4.51 4.86
CA VAL A 140 -12.56 -4.54 3.69
C VAL A 140 -11.59 -3.36 3.66
N LYS A 141 -12.03 -2.17 4.09
CA LYS A 141 -11.13 -1.02 4.30
C LYS A 141 -10.06 -1.32 5.35
N GLN A 142 -10.44 -1.92 6.47
CA GLN A 142 -9.49 -2.34 7.50
C GLN A 142 -8.49 -3.38 6.98
N PHE A 143 -8.98 -4.34 6.19
CA PHE A 143 -8.14 -5.33 5.49
C PHE A 143 -7.11 -4.65 4.56
N LEU A 144 -7.55 -3.69 3.73
CA LEU A 144 -6.68 -2.93 2.83
C LEU A 144 -5.63 -2.14 3.61
N SER A 145 -6.04 -1.39 4.63
CA SER A 145 -5.11 -0.60 5.47
C SER A 145 -4.06 -1.46 6.18
N GLU A 146 -4.37 -2.72 6.45
CA GLU A 146 -3.43 -3.66 7.08
C GLU A 146 -2.48 -4.32 6.07
N LEU A 147 -2.96 -4.66 4.87
CA LEU A 147 -2.17 -5.42 3.89
C LEU A 147 -1.34 -4.53 2.94
N LEU A 148 -1.84 -3.35 2.57
CA LEU A 148 -1.15 -2.43 1.65
C LEU A 148 0.27 -2.04 2.11
N PRO A 149 0.55 -1.79 3.40
CA PRO A 149 1.92 -1.53 3.87
C PRO A 149 2.87 -2.72 3.65
N THR A 150 2.40 -3.96 3.85
CA THR A 150 3.19 -5.16 3.56
C THR A 150 3.48 -5.27 2.07
N LEU A 151 2.48 -5.01 1.22
CA LEU A 151 2.66 -5.04 -0.22
C LEU A 151 3.63 -3.94 -0.71
N GLN A 152 3.53 -2.74 -0.13
CA GLN A 152 4.45 -1.63 -0.38
C GLN A 152 5.89 -1.99 -0.03
N TYR A 153 6.10 -2.67 1.11
CA TYR A 153 7.41 -3.17 1.50
C TYR A 153 7.95 -4.18 0.48
N LEU A 154 7.15 -5.17 0.05
CA LEU A 154 7.57 -6.13 -0.98
C LEU A 154 7.99 -5.44 -2.28
N HIS A 155 7.21 -4.47 -2.75
CA HIS A 155 7.52 -3.70 -3.95
C HIS A 155 8.81 -2.88 -3.79
N SER A 156 9.08 -2.34 -2.59
CA SER A 156 10.35 -1.65 -2.29
C SER A 156 11.56 -2.58 -2.36
N GLN A 157 11.36 -3.87 -2.06
CA GLN A 157 12.36 -4.93 -2.23
C GLN A 157 12.41 -5.45 -3.68
N GLN A 158 11.73 -4.79 -4.63
CA GLN A 158 11.62 -5.20 -6.03
C GLN A 158 11.04 -6.62 -6.19
N VAL A 159 10.09 -6.98 -5.33
CA VAL A 159 9.36 -8.25 -5.38
C VAL A 159 7.92 -7.97 -5.78
N ILE A 160 7.41 -8.73 -6.75
CA ILE A 160 5.98 -8.79 -7.11
C ILE A 160 5.46 -10.11 -6.57
N HIS A 161 4.35 -10.11 -5.83
CA HIS A 161 3.81 -11.30 -5.17
C HIS A 161 3.17 -12.28 -6.16
N ARG A 162 2.40 -11.78 -7.14
CA ARG A 162 1.80 -12.50 -8.28
C ARG A 162 0.66 -13.47 -7.96
N ASP A 163 0.51 -13.92 -6.73
CA ASP A 163 -0.60 -14.82 -6.34
C ASP A 163 -1.37 -14.30 -5.11
N ILE A 164 -1.70 -13.00 -5.11
CA ILE A 164 -2.54 -12.42 -4.05
C ILE A 164 -3.98 -12.92 -4.22
N LYS A 165 -4.48 -13.64 -3.22
CA LYS A 165 -5.84 -14.18 -3.17
C LYS A 165 -6.22 -14.54 -1.73
N PRO A 166 -7.51 -14.69 -1.40
CA PRO A 166 -7.97 -15.02 -0.04
C PRO A 166 -7.35 -16.29 0.57
N ALA A 167 -6.97 -17.27 -0.25
CA ALA A 167 -6.34 -18.51 0.22
C ALA A 167 -4.86 -18.31 0.63
N ASN A 168 -4.22 -17.25 0.15
CA ASN A 168 -2.80 -16.95 0.41
C ASN A 168 -2.60 -15.84 1.44
N ILE A 169 -3.64 -15.49 2.19
CA ILE A 169 -3.58 -14.49 3.26
C ILE A 169 -4.14 -15.13 4.52
N ILE A 170 -3.30 -15.29 5.54
CA ILE A 170 -3.67 -15.88 6.82
C ILE A 170 -3.84 -14.79 7.86
N ARG A 171 -4.93 -14.81 8.61
CA ARG A 171 -5.04 -14.06 9.87
C ARG A 171 -4.45 -14.90 10.99
N ARG A 172 -3.28 -14.48 11.46
CA ARG A 172 -2.54 -15.13 12.53
C ARG A 172 -3.28 -15.01 13.87
N HIS A 173 -3.40 -16.11 14.61
CA HIS A 173 -4.15 -16.14 15.87
C HIS A 173 -3.46 -15.39 17.01
N GLU A 174 -2.12 -15.37 17.04
CA GLU A 174 -1.37 -14.80 18.15
C GLU A 174 -1.60 -13.28 18.33
N ASP A 175 -1.76 -12.54 17.23
CA ASP A 175 -1.86 -11.08 17.23
C ASP A 175 -2.92 -10.51 16.28
N CYS A 176 -3.74 -11.38 15.69
CA CYS A 176 -4.77 -11.06 14.69
C CYS A 176 -4.23 -10.39 13.41
N LYS A 177 -2.91 -10.47 13.15
CA LYS A 177 -2.29 -9.85 11.98
C LYS A 177 -2.44 -10.66 10.71
N LEU A 178 -2.63 -9.98 9.59
CA LEU A 178 -2.58 -10.58 8.26
C LEU A 178 -1.15 -10.91 7.88
N VAL A 179 -0.93 -12.15 7.42
CA VAL A 179 0.34 -12.66 6.92
C VAL A 179 0.13 -13.13 5.49
N LEU A 180 0.93 -12.59 4.57
CA LEU A 180 0.89 -12.93 3.16
C LEU A 180 1.82 -14.12 2.90
N ILE A 181 1.26 -15.23 2.43
CA ILE A 181 1.96 -16.48 2.17
C ILE A 181 2.02 -16.77 0.67
N ASP A 182 2.83 -17.75 0.27
CA ASP A 182 2.84 -18.31 -1.09
C ASP A 182 3.13 -17.29 -2.18
N PHE A 183 4.39 -16.86 -2.26
CA PHE A 183 4.89 -15.99 -3.32
C PHE A 183 4.87 -16.76 -4.64
N GLY A 184 3.98 -16.36 -5.55
CA GLY A 184 3.86 -16.98 -6.86
C GLY A 184 5.19 -16.92 -7.60
N ALA A 185 5.80 -18.08 -7.82
CA ALA A 185 7.16 -18.19 -8.33
C ALA A 185 7.35 -17.37 -9.63
N VAL A 186 8.31 -16.45 -9.54
CA VAL A 186 8.54 -15.31 -10.43
C VAL A 186 9.33 -15.72 -11.68
N LYS A 187 8.80 -15.41 -12.87
CA LYS A 187 9.59 -15.19 -14.10
C LYS A 187 9.94 -13.70 -14.19
N ASP A 188 11.17 -13.31 -13.88
CA ASP A 188 11.80 -12.16 -14.55
C ASP A 188 12.90 -12.72 -15.44
N GLN A 189 12.87 -12.28 -16.70
CA GLN A 189 13.85 -12.55 -17.75
C GLN A 189 14.09 -14.03 -18.02
N VAL A 190 13.14 -14.69 -18.69
CA VAL A 190 13.57 -15.61 -19.75
C VAL A 190 13.69 -14.74 -20.99
N SER A 191 14.94 -14.42 -21.32
CA SER A 191 15.33 -13.83 -22.60
C SER A 191 14.63 -14.54 -23.75
N GLN A 192 14.42 -13.79 -24.83
CA GLN A 192 13.68 -14.11 -26.06
C GLN A 192 14.24 -15.31 -26.84
N THR A 193 14.38 -16.47 -26.23
CA THR A 193 14.87 -17.67 -26.89
C THR A 193 14.14 -18.85 -26.28
N THR A 194 13.11 -19.35 -26.97
CA THR A 194 13.00 -20.75 -27.45
C THR A 194 11.60 -20.97 -28.01
N SER A 195 11.58 -21.65 -29.15
CA SER A 195 10.46 -21.91 -30.05
C SER A 195 9.18 -22.45 -29.39
N MET A 196 8.07 -22.09 -30.02
CA MET A 196 6.72 -22.54 -29.71
C MET A 196 6.52 -24.01 -30.11
N SER A 197 6.73 -24.94 -29.17
CA SER A 197 6.12 -26.27 -29.26
C SER A 197 6.07 -26.93 -27.87
N GLU A 198 4.86 -27.33 -27.46
CA GLU A 198 4.55 -28.24 -26.34
C GLU A 198 4.89 -27.79 -24.91
N HIS A 199 4.26 -26.70 -24.44
CA HIS A 199 4.43 -26.20 -23.07
C HIS A 199 3.12 -25.99 -22.29
N THR A 200 2.13 -26.87 -22.45
CA THR A 200 0.84 -26.77 -21.73
C THR A 200 0.98 -26.92 -20.21
N ALA A 201 1.90 -27.77 -19.74
CA ALA A 201 2.21 -27.92 -18.31
C ALA A 201 2.98 -26.69 -17.76
N LEU A 202 3.81 -26.07 -18.59
CA LEU A 202 4.64 -24.91 -18.27
C LEU A 202 3.87 -23.58 -18.31
N THR A 203 2.78 -23.49 -19.09
CA THR A 203 1.86 -22.34 -19.03
C THR A 203 1.09 -22.27 -17.72
N ALA A 204 0.77 -23.42 -17.11
CA ALA A 204 0.09 -23.44 -15.82
C ALA A 204 1.04 -23.07 -14.64
N PHE A 205 2.36 -23.27 -14.78
CA PHE A 205 3.39 -22.86 -13.81
C PHE A 205 3.46 -21.34 -13.60
N ALA A 206 2.91 -20.59 -14.54
CA ALA A 206 3.31 -19.21 -14.79
C ALA A 206 2.11 -18.23 -14.72
N VAL A 207 0.90 -18.79 -14.71
CA VAL A 207 -0.37 -18.10 -14.70
C VAL A 207 -0.92 -18.19 -13.28
N GLY A 208 -0.96 -17.06 -12.56
CA GLY A 208 -1.55 -16.99 -11.21
C GLY A 208 -2.98 -17.56 -11.16
N THR A 209 -3.54 -17.71 -9.96
CA THR A 209 -4.82 -18.42 -9.78
C THR A 209 -5.93 -17.90 -10.71
N PRO A 210 -6.58 -18.77 -11.52
CA PRO A 210 -7.56 -18.34 -12.52
C PRO A 210 -8.67 -17.47 -11.91
N GLY A 211 -8.83 -16.26 -12.42
CA GLY A 211 -9.82 -15.27 -11.99
C GLY A 211 -9.27 -14.15 -11.09
N PHE A 212 -8.08 -14.29 -10.49
CA PHE A 212 -7.43 -13.24 -9.70
C PHE A 212 -6.32 -12.52 -10.46
N ALA A 213 -5.69 -13.20 -11.42
CA ALA A 213 -4.57 -12.65 -12.18
C ALA A 213 -5.06 -11.67 -13.29
N PRO A 214 -4.44 -10.49 -13.41
CA PRO A 214 -4.76 -9.53 -14.47
C PRO A 214 -4.21 -9.93 -15.85
N PRO A 215 -4.72 -9.36 -16.96
CA PRO A 215 -4.32 -9.73 -18.32
C PRO A 215 -2.82 -9.69 -18.59
N GLU A 216 -2.11 -8.67 -18.10
CA GLU A 216 -0.66 -8.58 -18.31
C GLU A 216 0.13 -9.68 -17.57
N GLN A 217 -0.40 -10.18 -16.45
CA GLN A 217 0.18 -11.31 -15.75
C GLN A 217 -0.13 -12.63 -16.48
N LEU A 218 -1.35 -12.79 -17.01
CA LEU A 218 -1.70 -13.92 -17.89
C LEU A 218 -0.81 -13.94 -19.15
N ALA A 219 -0.45 -12.77 -19.66
CA ALA A 219 0.49 -12.57 -20.76
C ALA A 219 1.97 -12.68 -20.34
N MET A 220 2.27 -13.18 -19.13
CA MET A 220 3.61 -13.41 -18.61
C MET A 220 4.48 -12.15 -18.43
N ARG A 221 3.85 -10.99 -18.24
CA ARG A 221 4.49 -9.69 -18.04
C ARG A 221 3.94 -8.98 -16.81
N PRO A 222 4.05 -9.58 -15.61
CA PRO A 222 3.56 -8.95 -14.39
C PRO A 222 4.33 -7.67 -14.09
N VAL A 223 3.60 -6.70 -13.53
CA VAL A 223 4.13 -5.44 -13.02
C VAL A 223 3.68 -5.25 -11.57
N TYR A 224 4.19 -4.26 -10.85
CA TYR A 224 3.74 -3.99 -9.47
C TYR A 224 2.23 -3.74 -9.38
N ALA A 225 1.67 -3.05 -10.38
CA ALA A 225 0.22 -2.84 -10.49
C ALA A 225 -0.58 -4.15 -10.73
N SER A 226 0.06 -5.27 -11.06
CA SER A 226 -0.61 -6.56 -11.16
C SER A 226 -1.06 -7.07 -9.79
N ASP A 227 -0.24 -6.88 -8.75
CA ASP A 227 -0.61 -7.20 -7.37
C ASP A 227 -1.78 -6.33 -6.88
N VAL A 228 -1.83 -5.07 -7.31
CA VAL A 228 -2.93 -4.15 -6.97
C VAL A 228 -4.27 -4.64 -7.54
N TYR A 229 -4.26 -5.15 -8.78
CA TYR A 229 -5.45 -5.76 -9.38
C TYR A 229 -5.89 -6.99 -8.60
N ALA A 230 -4.97 -7.91 -8.31
CA ALA A 230 -5.26 -9.13 -7.59
C ALA A 230 -5.79 -8.85 -6.17
N LEU A 231 -5.27 -7.80 -5.53
CA LEU A 231 -5.80 -7.29 -4.26
C LEU A 231 -7.22 -6.70 -4.42
N GLY A 232 -7.50 -5.98 -5.51
CA GLY A 232 -8.84 -5.50 -5.84
C GLY A 232 -9.84 -6.65 -6.01
N VAL A 233 -9.47 -7.70 -6.75
CA VAL A 233 -10.31 -8.92 -6.90
C VAL A 233 -10.51 -9.60 -5.54
N THR A 234 -9.47 -9.64 -4.71
CA THR A 234 -9.57 -10.14 -3.33
C THR A 234 -10.59 -9.34 -2.52
N CYS A 235 -10.61 -8.01 -2.62
CA CYS A 235 -11.65 -7.19 -1.98
C CYS A 235 -13.06 -7.53 -2.45
N ILE A 236 -13.27 -7.78 -3.76
CA ILE A 236 -14.58 -8.20 -4.28
C ILE A 236 -14.99 -9.54 -3.69
N TYR A 237 -14.07 -10.50 -3.60
CA TYR A 237 -14.34 -11.78 -2.93
C TYR A 237 -14.74 -11.56 -1.46
N LEU A 238 -14.02 -10.70 -0.73
CA LEU A 238 -14.33 -10.42 0.67
C LEU A 238 -15.71 -9.77 0.83
N LEU A 239 -16.11 -8.86 -0.06
CA LEU A 239 -17.42 -8.18 -0.01
C LEU A 239 -18.59 -9.08 -0.42
N THR A 240 -18.36 -10.05 -1.31
CA THR A 240 -19.45 -10.84 -1.93
C THR A 240 -19.52 -12.27 -1.42
N GLY A 241 -18.40 -12.81 -0.92
CA GLY A 241 -18.23 -14.24 -0.67
C GLY A 241 -18.17 -15.11 -1.93
N LYS A 242 -18.12 -14.52 -3.13
CA LYS A 242 -18.17 -15.23 -4.41
C LYS A 242 -16.79 -15.34 -5.05
N SER A 243 -16.50 -16.50 -5.63
CA SER A 243 -15.30 -16.68 -6.45
C SER A 243 -15.39 -15.79 -7.71
N PRO A 244 -14.28 -15.27 -8.25
CA PRO A 244 -14.30 -14.52 -9.51
C PRO A 244 -14.94 -15.27 -10.68
N LYS A 245 -14.95 -16.61 -10.65
CA LYS A 245 -15.59 -17.46 -11.65
C LYS A 245 -17.13 -17.46 -11.56
N ASP A 246 -17.68 -17.11 -10.40
CA ASP A 246 -19.12 -17.08 -10.12
C ASP A 246 -19.71 -15.67 -10.29
N LEU A 247 -18.91 -14.73 -10.83
CA LEU A 247 -19.32 -13.36 -11.12
C LEU A 247 -19.59 -13.20 -12.62
N ASP A 248 -20.51 -12.29 -12.93
CA ASP A 248 -20.86 -11.94 -14.30
C ASP A 248 -19.77 -11.04 -14.90
N TYR A 249 -19.54 -11.13 -16.22
CA TYR A 249 -18.57 -10.30 -16.94
C TYR A 249 -19.24 -9.62 -18.13
N ASN A 250 -18.82 -8.39 -18.43
CA ASN A 250 -19.26 -7.69 -19.63
C ASN A 250 -18.67 -8.38 -20.87
N SER A 251 -19.53 -8.83 -21.78
CA SER A 251 -19.13 -9.56 -22.99
C SER A 251 -18.30 -8.74 -23.98
N SER A 252 -18.41 -7.41 -23.93
CA SER A 252 -17.71 -6.50 -24.86
C SER A 252 -16.41 -5.96 -24.27
N THR A 253 -16.38 -5.66 -22.96
CA THR A 253 -15.20 -5.04 -22.31
C THR A 253 -14.36 -6.05 -21.50
N GLY A 254 -14.92 -7.20 -21.14
CA GLY A 254 -14.28 -8.18 -20.25
C GLY A 254 -14.25 -7.75 -18.78
N GLU A 255 -14.91 -6.65 -18.42
CA GLU A 255 -14.94 -6.14 -17.05
C GLU A 255 -15.85 -6.98 -16.15
N MET A 256 -15.41 -7.18 -14.90
CA MET A 256 -16.16 -7.89 -13.87
C MET A 256 -17.35 -7.04 -13.39
N LEU A 257 -18.55 -7.60 -13.44
CA LEU A 257 -19.80 -6.97 -13.04
C LEU A 257 -20.13 -7.32 -11.58
N TRP A 258 -19.45 -6.65 -10.64
CA TRP A 258 -19.59 -6.90 -9.20
C TRP A 258 -20.46 -5.86 -8.49
N GLN A 259 -20.67 -4.69 -9.09
CA GLN A 259 -21.27 -3.51 -8.45
C GLN A 259 -22.72 -3.76 -7.99
N ASN A 260 -23.46 -4.61 -8.70
CA ASN A 260 -24.84 -4.99 -8.35
C ASN A 260 -24.92 -6.06 -7.24
N LYS A 261 -23.79 -6.63 -6.81
CA LYS A 261 -23.73 -7.67 -5.76
C LYS A 261 -23.33 -7.11 -4.39
N VAL A 262 -22.99 -5.82 -4.30
CA VAL A 262 -22.49 -5.19 -3.08
C VAL A 262 -23.22 -3.89 -2.78
N GLN A 263 -23.29 -3.51 -1.51
CA GLN A 263 -23.77 -2.20 -1.06
C GLN A 263 -22.61 -1.50 -0.35
N ILE A 264 -21.99 -0.55 -1.06
CA ILE A 264 -20.85 0.23 -0.58
C ILE A 264 -20.99 1.68 -1.03
N SER A 265 -20.25 2.58 -0.37
CA SER A 265 -20.15 3.99 -0.76
C SER A 265 -19.68 4.16 -2.21
N ASP A 266 -20.14 5.21 -2.89
CA ASP A 266 -19.73 5.51 -4.26
C ASP A 266 -18.21 5.76 -4.35
N ARG A 267 -17.63 6.36 -3.31
CA ARG A 267 -16.19 6.58 -3.22
C ARG A 267 -15.40 5.28 -3.12
N PHE A 268 -15.80 4.39 -2.23
CA PHE A 268 -15.11 3.10 -2.12
C PHE A 268 -15.29 2.27 -3.40
N ARG A 269 -16.45 2.40 -4.06
CA ARG A 269 -16.68 1.82 -5.38
C ARG A 269 -15.71 2.35 -6.44
N GLU A 270 -15.49 3.66 -6.51
CA GLU A 270 -14.50 4.29 -7.40
C GLU A 270 -13.08 3.76 -7.15
N VAL A 271 -12.69 3.58 -5.88
CA VAL A 271 -11.39 3.01 -5.51
C VAL A 271 -11.25 1.58 -6.03
N LEU A 272 -12.21 0.71 -5.73
CA LEU A 272 -12.18 -0.69 -6.17
C LEU A 272 -12.23 -0.80 -7.71
N GLN A 273 -13.02 0.03 -8.38
CA GLN A 273 -13.08 0.07 -9.84
C GLN A 273 -11.73 0.44 -10.45
N LYS A 274 -11.02 1.42 -9.87
CA LYS A 274 -9.69 1.80 -10.33
C LYS A 274 -8.61 0.77 -9.98
N MET A 275 -8.75 0.00 -8.90
CA MET A 275 -7.87 -1.16 -8.64
C MET A 275 -8.07 -2.26 -9.70
N LEU A 276 -9.29 -2.43 -10.20
CA LEU A 276 -9.69 -3.46 -11.15
C LEU A 276 -9.58 -3.04 -12.62
N GLU A 277 -8.98 -1.88 -12.92
CA GLU A 277 -8.83 -1.43 -14.31
C GLU A 277 -7.99 -2.43 -15.11
N GLY A 278 -8.50 -2.87 -16.26
CA GLY A 278 -7.82 -3.83 -17.14
C GLY A 278 -6.57 -3.21 -17.76
N ALA A 279 -6.64 -1.94 -18.16
CA ALA A 279 -5.50 -1.22 -18.67
C ALA A 279 -4.57 -0.79 -17.52
N VAL A 280 -3.39 -1.40 -17.44
CA VAL A 280 -2.37 -1.12 -16.40
C VAL A 280 -2.18 0.37 -16.14
N ARG A 281 -2.15 1.20 -17.20
CA ARG A 281 -1.93 2.66 -17.11
C ARG A 281 -3.04 3.43 -16.39
N HIS A 282 -4.26 2.92 -16.33
CA HIS A 282 -5.38 3.56 -15.63
C HIS A 282 -5.53 3.04 -14.19
N ARG A 283 -4.93 1.87 -13.91
CA ARG A 283 -4.89 1.28 -12.58
C ARG A 283 -4.02 2.10 -11.63
N TYR A 284 -4.23 1.95 -10.32
CA TYR A 284 -3.25 2.43 -9.34
C TYR A 284 -1.88 1.78 -9.58
N GLN A 285 -0.82 2.57 -9.53
CA GLN A 285 0.53 2.11 -9.88
C GLN A 285 1.28 1.56 -8.67
N SER A 286 0.89 1.98 -7.47
CA SER A 286 1.47 1.54 -6.21
C SER A 286 0.43 1.23 -5.13
N PRO A 287 0.75 0.38 -4.13
CA PRO A 287 -0.08 0.20 -2.95
C PRO A 287 -0.35 1.50 -2.19
N ASN A 288 0.63 2.42 -2.18
CA ASN A 288 0.47 3.73 -1.55
C ASN A 288 -0.60 4.60 -2.22
N ASP A 289 -0.73 4.54 -3.56
CA ASP A 289 -1.79 5.29 -4.27
C ASP A 289 -3.19 4.85 -3.82
N VAL A 290 -3.35 3.55 -3.52
CA VAL A 290 -4.59 2.98 -3.00
C VAL A 290 -4.85 3.48 -1.57
N LEU A 291 -3.83 3.44 -0.69
CA LEU A 291 -3.93 3.97 0.68
C LEU A 291 -4.37 5.44 0.69
N THR A 292 -3.71 6.28 -0.12
CA THR A 292 -4.07 7.69 -0.24
C THR A 292 -5.52 7.88 -0.72
N ALA A 293 -5.98 7.06 -1.66
CA ALA A 293 -7.36 7.13 -2.14
C ALA A 293 -8.39 6.75 -1.05
N LEU A 294 -8.07 5.80 -0.17
CA LEU A 294 -8.91 5.42 0.97
C LEU A 294 -8.94 6.50 2.06
N GLU A 295 -7.82 7.17 2.34
CA GLU A 295 -7.71 8.20 3.37
C GLU A 295 -8.40 9.52 2.99
N LEU A 296 -8.54 9.80 1.70
CA LEU A 296 -9.21 11.02 1.20
C LEU A 296 -10.75 10.96 1.28
N GLU A 297 -11.33 9.79 1.51
CA GLU A 297 -12.78 9.57 1.51
C GLU A 297 -13.55 10.41 2.55
N PRO A 298 -13.16 10.46 3.85
CA PRO A 298 -13.91 11.23 4.85
C PRO A 298 -13.89 12.75 4.60
N TYR A 299 -12.81 13.26 3.99
CA TYR A 299 -12.64 14.68 3.70
C TYR A 299 -13.48 15.13 2.50
N MET A 300 -13.58 14.29 1.48
CA MET A 300 -14.38 14.56 0.28
C MET A 300 -15.88 14.41 0.51
N ASP A 301 -16.31 13.48 1.35
CA ASP A 301 -17.72 13.36 1.74
C ASP A 301 -18.17 14.56 2.58
N SER A 302 -17.31 15.05 3.47
CA SER A 302 -17.55 16.29 4.22
C SER A 302 -17.67 17.50 3.28
N LEU A 303 -16.80 17.58 2.25
CA LEU A 303 -16.86 18.64 1.25
C LEU A 303 -18.11 18.52 0.35
N ALA A 304 -18.47 17.32 -0.10
CA ALA A 304 -19.67 17.07 -0.90
C ALA A 304 -20.94 17.43 -0.13
N ASN A 305 -21.02 17.04 1.16
CA ASN A 305 -22.11 17.41 2.04
C ASN A 305 -22.15 18.93 2.32
N SER A 306 -20.99 19.57 2.47
CA SER A 306 -20.89 21.03 2.66
C SER A 306 -21.27 21.81 1.39
N MET A 307 -21.01 21.27 0.19
CA MET A 307 -21.39 21.88 -1.08
C MET A 307 -22.87 21.62 -1.46
N ALA A 308 -23.45 20.52 -1.00
CA ALA A 308 -24.87 20.22 -1.15
C ALA A 308 -25.76 21.06 -0.22
N ALA A 309 -25.22 21.55 0.90
CA ALA A 309 -25.90 22.45 1.83
C ALA A 309 -25.72 23.93 1.41
N GLN A 310 -26.58 24.44 0.52
CA GLN A 310 -26.71 25.89 0.31
C GLN A 310 -27.37 26.56 1.54
N PRO A 311 -26.93 27.75 1.97
CA PRO A 311 -27.58 28.46 3.07
C PRO A 311 -28.95 28.98 2.62
N SER A 312 -30.02 28.32 3.07
CA SER A 312 -31.37 28.86 3.02
C SER A 312 -31.41 30.21 3.77
N ALA A 313 -31.91 31.23 3.07
CA ALA A 313 -31.94 32.63 3.47
C ALA A 313 -32.18 32.87 4.97
N VAL A 314 -31.29 33.67 5.57
CA VAL A 314 -31.40 34.21 6.92
C VAL A 314 -32.69 35.01 7.03
N ARG A 315 -33.71 34.41 7.64
CA ARG A 315 -34.96 35.11 8.00
C ARG A 315 -34.74 35.81 9.35
N LYS A 316 -34.69 37.14 9.32
CA LYS A 316 -34.52 38.01 10.51
C LYS A 316 -35.55 37.67 11.61
N PRO A 317 -35.15 37.60 12.89
CA PRO A 317 -36.09 37.42 13.99
C PRO A 317 -36.88 38.72 14.24
N ARG A 318 -38.22 38.62 14.29
CA ARG A 318 -39.11 39.67 14.79
C ARG A 318 -39.12 39.61 16.33
N LEU A 319 -38.97 40.78 16.95
CA LEU A 319 -39.11 40.99 18.40
C LEU A 319 -40.52 40.63 18.90
N PRO A 320 -40.67 40.04 20.10
CA PRO A 320 -41.96 39.69 20.67
C PRO A 320 -42.64 40.90 21.32
N ARG A 321 -43.95 41.05 21.08
CA ARG A 321 -44.82 42.03 21.75
C ARG A 321 -45.58 41.30 22.87
N MET A 322 -45.42 41.80 24.09
CA MET A 322 -46.08 41.33 25.31
C MET A 322 -47.60 41.46 25.23
N VAL A 323 -48.32 40.40 25.63
CA VAL A 323 -49.65 40.49 26.29
C VAL A 323 -49.72 39.43 27.40
N LYS A 324 -50.35 39.81 28.51
CA LYS A 324 -50.40 39.18 29.83
C LYS A 324 -51.57 38.19 30.01
N GLN A 325 -51.49 37.43 31.11
CA GLN A 325 -52.54 36.74 31.90
C GLN A 325 -53.01 35.35 31.40
N ALA A 326 -53.35 34.36 32.24
CA ALA A 326 -53.20 34.08 33.68
C ALA A 326 -53.70 32.62 33.94
N THR A 327 -53.23 31.97 35.04
CA THR A 327 -53.84 30.85 35.81
C THR A 327 -54.09 29.48 35.11
N SER A 328 -54.04 28.27 35.71
CA SER A 328 -53.61 27.71 37.01
C SER A 328 -53.77 26.16 36.95
N ILE A 329 -52.74 25.42 37.38
CA ILE A 329 -52.71 24.15 38.17
C ILE A 329 -53.72 23.00 37.85
N THR A 330 -53.24 21.80 37.47
CA THR A 330 -53.29 20.51 38.22
C THR A 330 -52.86 19.30 37.34
N ALA A 331 -52.14 18.35 37.95
CA ALA A 331 -51.74 17.04 37.41
C ALA A 331 -52.67 15.93 37.98
N PRO A 332 -52.48 14.61 37.78
CA PRO A 332 -51.52 13.85 36.94
C PRO A 332 -52.20 12.72 36.10
N VAL A 333 -51.42 11.92 35.35
CA VAL A 333 -51.44 10.43 35.32
C VAL A 333 -50.47 9.91 34.26
N THR A 334 -49.75 8.87 34.68
CA THR A 334 -48.70 8.06 34.06
C THR A 334 -49.07 7.31 32.77
N THR A 335 -48.12 7.17 31.86
CA THR A 335 -47.84 5.89 31.15
C THR A 335 -46.41 5.88 30.61
N ALA A 336 -45.73 4.76 30.81
CA ALA A 336 -44.34 4.51 30.45
C ALA A 336 -44.15 4.31 28.94
N THR A 337 -42.97 4.65 28.41
CA THR A 337 -42.31 3.88 27.34
C THR A 337 -40.82 4.21 27.23
N SER A 338 -40.09 3.16 26.87
CA SER A 338 -38.65 2.90 26.88
C SER A 338 -37.73 3.84 26.11
N THR A 339 -36.58 4.11 26.73
CA THR A 339 -35.31 4.52 26.11
C THR A 339 -34.62 3.34 25.42
N TYR A 340 -34.35 3.46 24.11
CA TYR A 340 -33.29 2.73 23.42
C TYR A 340 -32.71 3.59 22.29
N GLY A 341 -31.40 3.80 22.31
CA GLY A 341 -30.67 4.36 21.17
C GLY A 341 -29.53 5.29 21.59
N ASN A 342 -28.36 4.74 21.91
CA ASN A 342 -27.05 5.42 21.78
C ASN A 342 -25.83 4.50 22.05
N SER A 343 -25.76 3.30 21.46
CA SER A 343 -24.57 2.42 21.58
C SER A 343 -23.55 2.57 20.43
N ALA A 344 -23.90 3.21 19.31
CA ALA A 344 -23.00 3.34 18.15
C ALA A 344 -21.97 4.49 18.29
N ALA A 345 -22.27 5.52 19.07
CA ALA A 345 -21.36 6.65 19.29
C ALA A 345 -20.22 6.32 20.26
N GLN A 346 -20.46 5.43 21.23
CA GLN A 346 -19.46 5.02 22.22
C GLN A 346 -18.39 4.08 21.62
N SER A 347 -18.76 3.25 20.63
CA SER A 347 -17.82 2.36 19.93
C SER A 347 -16.80 3.10 19.06
N ARG A 348 -17.18 4.23 18.44
CA ARG A 348 -16.28 5.06 17.62
C ARG A 348 -15.25 5.83 18.44
N ALA A 349 -15.61 6.28 19.64
CA ALA A 349 -14.70 6.98 20.55
C ALA A 349 -13.64 6.03 21.13
N GLN A 350 -14.04 4.81 21.50
CA GLN A 350 -13.12 3.80 22.05
C GLN A 350 -12.04 3.34 21.05
N MET A 351 -12.35 3.31 19.74
CA MET A 351 -11.38 2.97 18.69
C MET A 351 -10.37 4.09 18.45
N ALA A 352 -10.80 5.35 18.52
CA ALA A 352 -9.90 6.51 18.39
C ALA A 352 -8.94 6.63 19.58
N ASP A 353 -9.39 6.32 20.80
CA ASP A 353 -8.55 6.35 22.00
C ASP A 353 -7.59 5.15 22.10
N ALA A 354 -7.97 3.96 21.62
CA ALA A 354 -7.08 2.80 21.55
C ALA A 354 -5.92 2.98 20.56
N ILE A 355 -6.14 3.70 19.45
CA ILE A 355 -5.08 4.06 18.49
C ILE A 355 -4.15 5.15 19.06
N ARG A 356 -4.71 6.07 19.86
CA ARG A 356 -3.95 7.14 20.54
C ARG A 356 -3.09 6.60 21.69
N ALA A 357 -3.60 5.62 22.45
CA ALA A 357 -2.85 4.94 23.53
C ALA A 357 -1.68 4.09 23.01
N ARG A 358 -1.80 3.49 21.82
CA ARG A 358 -0.72 2.71 21.19
C ARG A 358 0.47 3.57 20.71
N ARG A 359 0.25 4.88 20.53
CA ARG A 359 1.29 5.88 20.23
C ARG A 359 2.11 6.29 21.46
N ALA A 360 1.58 6.13 22.67
CA ALA A 360 2.25 6.53 23.92
C ALA A 360 3.23 5.47 24.46
N ASN A 361 3.06 4.19 24.11
CA ASN A 361 3.89 3.08 24.63
C ASN A 361 5.12 2.73 23.77
N LEU A 362 5.45 3.53 22.75
CA LEU A 362 6.67 3.34 21.92
C LEU A 362 7.82 4.28 22.32
N THR A 363 7.67 5.04 23.41
CA THR A 363 8.68 5.99 23.88
C THR A 363 9.12 5.67 25.31
N GLU A 364 9.79 4.55 25.53
CA GLU A 364 10.63 4.37 26.72
C GLU A 364 11.88 3.54 26.40
N MET A 365 13.04 4.22 26.39
CA MET A 365 14.33 3.78 26.96
C MET A 365 15.27 5.01 27.03
N PRO A 366 16.19 5.07 28.00
CA PRO A 366 16.55 6.33 28.66
C PRO A 366 17.75 7.02 28.03
N ASN A 367 17.77 8.36 28.05
CA ASN A 367 18.99 9.12 27.82
C ASN A 367 19.24 10.13 28.94
N LYS A 368 20.38 9.97 29.61
CA LYS A 368 20.95 10.89 30.60
C LYS A 368 21.62 12.09 29.88
N LEU A 369 21.74 13.19 30.64
CA LEU A 369 22.49 14.45 30.44
C LEU A 369 21.66 15.57 29.82
N LYS A 370 21.07 16.47 30.64
CA LYS A 370 21.63 17.74 31.20
C LYS A 370 22.11 18.67 30.08
N GLN A 371 21.42 19.78 29.78
CA GLN A 371 21.44 21.13 30.41
C GLN A 371 21.46 22.08 29.19
N SER A 372 20.93 23.30 29.11
CA SER A 372 20.35 24.27 30.03
C SER A 372 19.90 25.47 29.18
N ALA A 373 18.81 26.15 29.60
CA ALA A 373 18.55 27.60 29.50
C ALA A 373 18.47 28.26 28.09
N SER A 374 17.67 29.29 27.81
CA SER A 374 16.78 30.14 28.62
C SER A 374 15.83 30.90 27.69
N VAL A 375 14.63 31.14 28.21
CA VAL A 375 13.57 31.99 27.65
C VAL A 375 13.92 33.47 27.84
N ALA A 376 13.68 34.32 26.84
CA ALA A 376 13.42 35.74 27.07
C ALA A 376 12.52 36.37 25.99
N SER A 377 11.67 37.24 26.52
CA SER A 377 10.50 37.97 26.03
C SER A 377 10.67 38.96 24.87
N VAL A 378 9.56 39.15 24.16
CA VAL A 378 9.28 40.19 23.14
C VAL A 378 8.99 41.54 23.79
N PRO A 379 9.30 42.67 23.12
CA PRO A 379 8.42 43.83 23.16
C PRO A 379 7.94 44.30 21.77
N SER A 380 6.73 44.83 21.75
CA SER A 380 5.99 45.36 20.60
C SER A 380 6.38 46.82 20.31
N ALA A 381 6.55 47.18 19.03
CA ALA A 381 6.53 48.57 18.57
C ALA A 381 6.12 48.68 17.09
N MET A 382 5.16 49.57 16.82
CA MET A 382 4.59 49.90 15.51
C MET A 382 5.58 50.64 14.60
N GLY A 383 5.44 50.40 13.29
CA GLY A 383 5.69 51.42 12.26
C GLY A 383 7.11 51.52 11.68
N GLN A 384 7.59 50.50 10.97
CA GLN A 384 8.65 50.64 9.95
C GLN A 384 8.36 49.71 8.76
N LYS A 385 8.53 50.21 7.53
CA LYS A 385 8.59 49.37 6.31
C LYS A 385 9.53 48.18 6.59
N PRO A 386 9.19 46.93 6.23
CA PRO A 386 9.99 45.79 6.64
C PRO A 386 11.37 45.88 5.97
N LYS A 387 12.38 46.26 6.76
CA LYS A 387 13.78 45.92 6.47
C LYS A 387 13.83 44.40 6.42
N VAL A 388 14.14 43.86 5.24
CA VAL A 388 14.36 42.43 5.04
C VAL A 388 15.46 42.01 6.01
N ALA A 389 15.09 41.25 7.04
CA ALA A 389 16.05 40.62 7.94
C ALA A 389 16.99 39.72 7.11
N PRO A 390 18.28 39.60 7.48
CA PRO A 390 19.17 38.66 6.81
C PRO A 390 18.56 37.26 6.90
N PRO A 391 18.63 36.47 5.82
CA PRO A 391 17.91 35.21 5.74
C PRO A 391 18.46 34.24 6.79
N ARG A 392 17.57 33.60 7.53
CA ARG A 392 17.93 32.63 8.56
C ARG A 392 18.46 31.38 7.85
N LYS A 393 19.73 31.02 8.05
CA LYS A 393 20.32 29.81 7.46
C LYS A 393 19.97 28.60 8.33
N LEU A 394 19.69 27.47 7.70
CA LEU A 394 19.45 26.19 8.36
C LEU A 394 20.15 25.09 7.54
N ASP A 395 20.75 24.10 8.21
CA ASP A 395 21.26 22.90 7.53
C ASP A 395 20.14 21.87 7.29
N ALA A 396 20.45 20.84 6.52
CA ALA A 396 19.49 19.81 6.12
C ALA A 396 18.94 19.04 7.33
N ASP A 397 19.82 18.59 8.23
CA ASP A 397 19.43 17.80 9.39
C ASP A 397 18.53 18.60 10.33
N ASN A 398 18.86 19.86 10.61
CA ASN A 398 18.05 20.71 11.47
C ASN A 398 16.72 21.10 10.81
N LEU A 399 16.65 21.19 9.49
CA LEU A 399 15.38 21.35 8.76
C LEU A 399 14.50 20.13 8.97
N VAL A 400 15.03 18.93 8.73
CA VAL A 400 14.28 17.67 8.85
C VAL A 400 13.88 17.43 10.31
N LEU A 401 14.78 17.65 11.27
CA LEU A 401 14.47 17.55 12.70
C LEU A 401 13.39 18.55 13.12
N SER A 402 13.45 19.79 12.62
CA SER A 402 12.41 20.79 12.90
C SER A 402 11.07 20.35 12.31
N TYR A 403 11.07 19.79 11.11
CA TYR A 403 9.89 19.22 10.47
C TYR A 403 9.30 18.07 11.28
N ILE A 404 10.13 17.13 11.74
CA ILE A 404 9.71 16.00 12.60
C ILE A 404 9.11 16.52 13.92
N LYS A 405 9.66 17.61 14.47
CA LYS A 405 9.13 18.29 15.66
C LYS A 405 7.83 19.09 15.41
N GLY A 406 7.25 19.00 14.21
CA GLY A 406 5.98 19.63 13.85
C GLY A 406 6.11 21.03 13.26
N ARG A 407 7.32 21.56 13.07
CA ARG A 407 7.50 22.84 12.39
C ARG A 407 7.14 22.69 10.90
N ARG A 408 6.34 23.60 10.38
CA ARG A 408 5.96 23.65 8.96
C ARG A 408 6.31 24.98 8.27
N ASP A 409 6.75 25.98 9.03
CA ASP A 409 7.10 27.29 8.48
C ASP A 409 8.61 27.50 8.41
N PHE A 410 9.09 27.56 7.16
CA PHE A 410 10.46 27.88 6.78
C PHE A 410 10.48 29.02 5.74
N ALA A 411 9.45 29.87 5.71
CA ALA A 411 9.39 31.01 4.83
C ALA A 411 10.61 31.93 5.02
N SER A 412 11.14 32.46 3.92
CA SER A 412 12.29 33.38 3.90
C SER A 412 13.63 32.82 4.44
N TYR A 413 13.73 31.51 4.71
CA TYR A 413 15.00 30.90 5.11
C TYR A 413 15.99 30.83 3.94
N ASP A 414 17.29 30.85 4.26
CA ASP A 414 18.34 30.43 3.32
C ASP A 414 18.61 28.94 3.48
N LEU A 415 18.14 28.19 2.50
CA LEU A 415 18.19 26.74 2.39
C LEU A 415 18.92 26.33 1.10
N SER A 416 19.70 27.25 0.53
CA SER A 416 20.41 27.05 -0.73
C SER A 416 21.43 25.93 -0.59
N SER A 417 21.56 25.10 -1.63
CA SER A 417 22.52 23.98 -1.72
C SER A 417 22.37 22.88 -0.65
N LEU A 418 21.24 22.81 0.06
CA LEU A 418 20.96 21.70 0.97
C LEU A 418 20.72 20.40 0.19
N ASP A 419 21.13 19.27 0.77
CA ASP A 419 20.79 17.94 0.27
C ASP A 419 19.66 17.35 1.11
N LEU A 420 18.46 17.27 0.53
CA LEU A 420 17.23 16.82 1.18
C LEU A 420 16.64 15.59 0.48
N GLN A 421 17.43 14.89 -0.33
CA GLN A 421 16.99 13.74 -1.13
C GLN A 421 16.16 12.71 -0.36
N ARG A 422 15.07 12.25 -0.99
CA ARG A 422 14.20 11.16 -0.47
C ARG A 422 13.55 11.46 0.88
N VAL A 423 13.50 12.72 1.30
CA VAL A 423 12.80 13.15 2.51
C VAL A 423 11.34 13.50 2.17
N ASP A 424 10.43 13.20 3.09
CA ASP A 424 9.07 13.74 3.09
C ASP A 424 9.03 15.07 3.86
N LEU A 425 8.76 16.15 3.12
CA LEU A 425 8.56 17.51 3.62
C LEU A 425 7.25 18.06 3.04
N SER A 426 6.16 17.31 3.14
CA SER A 426 4.84 17.71 2.66
C SER A 426 4.22 18.83 3.52
N GLU A 427 3.39 19.68 2.90
CA GLU A 427 2.67 20.79 3.55
C GLU A 427 3.56 21.79 4.31
N VAL A 428 4.76 22.00 3.81
CA VAL A 428 5.73 22.98 4.29
C VAL A 428 5.58 24.31 3.55
N ASN A 429 5.59 25.39 4.34
CA ASN A 429 5.68 26.74 3.83
C ASN A 429 7.15 27.14 3.59
N PHE A 430 7.53 27.19 2.31
CA PHE A 430 8.81 27.69 1.79
C PHE A 430 8.68 29.04 1.08
N ARG A 431 7.60 29.79 1.34
CA ARG A 431 7.32 31.06 0.69
C ARG A 431 8.52 32.02 0.81
N ALA A 432 8.95 32.59 -0.31
CA ALA A 432 10.09 33.48 -0.40
C ALA A 432 11.44 32.91 0.15
N ALA A 433 11.55 31.60 0.35
CA ALA A 433 12.81 30.97 0.76
C ALA A 433 13.84 31.01 -0.37
N LYS A 434 15.14 30.97 -0.01
CA LYS A 434 16.24 30.75 -0.96
C LYS A 434 16.57 29.27 -0.98
N LEU A 435 16.39 28.64 -2.14
CA LEU A 435 16.52 27.20 -2.38
C LEU A 435 17.35 26.95 -3.65
N ASP A 436 18.21 27.92 -4.03
CA ASP A 436 19.09 27.81 -5.19
C ASP A 436 19.98 26.57 -5.01
N ARG A 437 20.02 25.71 -6.04
CA ARG A 437 20.77 24.45 -6.08
C ARG A 437 20.43 23.43 -4.97
N THR A 438 19.33 23.61 -4.26
CA THR A 438 18.87 22.61 -3.28
C THR A 438 18.50 21.30 -3.98
N ASN A 439 18.79 20.18 -3.34
CA ASN A 439 18.55 18.86 -3.89
C ASN A 439 17.34 18.20 -3.25
N PHE A 440 16.25 18.15 -4.01
CA PHE A 440 14.98 17.53 -3.63
C PHE A 440 14.71 16.23 -4.40
N PHE A 441 15.74 15.57 -4.95
CA PHE A 441 15.54 14.36 -5.74
C PHE A 441 14.80 13.29 -4.93
N LYS A 442 13.69 12.81 -5.51
CA LYS A 442 12.75 11.84 -4.89
C LYS A 442 12.11 12.27 -3.57
N CYS A 443 12.06 13.56 -3.25
CA CYS A 443 11.32 14.03 -2.09
C CYS A 443 9.80 13.92 -2.29
N ILE A 444 9.07 13.90 -1.18
CA ILE A 444 7.64 14.15 -1.15
C ILE A 444 7.43 15.58 -0.68
N LEU A 445 6.92 16.43 -1.56
CA LEU A 445 6.76 17.88 -1.38
C LEU A 445 5.33 18.31 -1.74
N SER A 446 4.37 17.41 -1.52
CA SER A 446 2.96 17.63 -1.86
C SER A 446 2.40 18.79 -1.05
N GLY A 447 1.64 19.68 -1.70
CA GLY A 447 0.98 20.80 -1.02
C GLY A 447 1.91 21.89 -0.49
N ASN A 448 3.20 21.87 -0.83
CA ASN A 448 4.15 22.88 -0.35
C ASN A 448 3.90 24.25 -0.98
N ASP A 449 4.10 25.31 -0.20
CA ASP A 449 4.08 26.68 -0.70
C ASP A 449 5.51 27.16 -1.02
N PHE A 450 5.86 27.18 -2.29
CA PHE A 450 7.08 27.75 -2.84
C PHE A 450 6.87 29.13 -3.47
N SER A 451 5.74 29.79 -3.21
CA SER A 451 5.42 31.07 -3.84
C SER A 451 6.52 32.11 -3.56
N HIS A 452 6.94 32.84 -4.59
CA HIS A 452 8.03 33.81 -4.54
C HIS A 452 9.41 33.26 -4.12
N ALA A 453 9.60 31.94 -4.02
CA ALA A 453 10.89 31.35 -3.65
C ALA A 453 11.92 31.48 -4.78
N ASN A 454 13.21 31.55 -4.42
CA ASN A 454 14.31 31.42 -5.36
C ASN A 454 14.69 29.95 -5.47
N LEU A 455 14.37 29.32 -6.59
CA LEU A 455 14.51 27.89 -6.88
C LEU A 455 15.41 27.65 -8.11
N LYS A 456 16.34 28.56 -8.36
CA LYS A 456 17.25 28.42 -9.51
C LYS A 456 18.08 27.16 -9.37
N ARG A 457 18.17 26.40 -10.46
CA ARG A 457 19.00 25.18 -10.56
C ARG A 457 18.71 24.13 -9.47
N THR A 458 17.54 24.18 -8.84
CA THR A 458 17.10 23.18 -7.84
C THR A 458 16.85 21.84 -8.53
N ASN A 459 17.22 20.73 -7.87
CA ASN A 459 17.00 19.39 -8.38
C ASN A 459 15.67 18.83 -7.85
N PHE A 460 14.64 18.82 -8.68
CA PHE A 460 13.31 18.26 -8.42
C PHE A 460 13.05 16.95 -9.18
N ARG A 461 14.12 16.23 -9.58
CA ARG A 461 13.97 14.99 -10.34
C ARG A 461 13.21 13.94 -9.54
N GLU A 462 12.24 13.29 -10.19
CA GLU A 462 11.40 12.24 -9.59
C GLU A 462 10.72 12.66 -8.26
N THR A 463 10.57 13.97 -8.02
CA THR A 463 9.94 14.52 -6.81
C THR A 463 8.41 14.52 -6.95
N ILE A 464 7.71 14.29 -5.84
CA ILE A 464 6.24 14.40 -5.78
C ILE A 464 5.88 15.82 -5.34
N LEU A 465 5.30 16.60 -6.24
CA LEU A 465 4.93 18.02 -6.08
C LEU A 465 3.44 18.25 -6.34
N THR A 466 2.62 17.21 -6.13
CA THR A 466 1.18 17.28 -6.35
C THR A 466 0.59 18.42 -5.52
N LYS A 467 -0.19 19.32 -6.16
CA LYS A 467 -0.80 20.50 -5.53
C LYS A 467 0.21 21.49 -4.88
N ALA A 468 1.48 21.48 -5.28
CA ALA A 468 2.44 22.48 -4.81
C ALA A 468 2.17 23.87 -5.43
N TYR A 469 2.45 24.93 -4.69
CA TYR A 469 2.28 26.31 -5.14
C TYR A 469 3.63 26.91 -5.51
N PHE A 470 3.81 27.27 -6.77
CA PHE A 470 5.02 27.92 -7.32
C PHE A 470 4.71 29.33 -7.85
N HIS A 471 3.58 29.94 -7.46
CA HIS A 471 3.18 31.23 -8.00
C HIS A 471 4.28 32.28 -7.82
N SER A 472 4.64 32.97 -8.91
CA SER A 472 5.73 33.96 -8.94
C SER A 472 7.10 33.45 -8.44
N ALA A 473 7.35 32.14 -8.44
CA ALA A 473 8.64 31.56 -8.05
C ALA A 473 9.67 31.64 -9.17
N ASP A 474 10.96 31.75 -8.81
CA ASP A 474 12.05 31.78 -9.78
C ASP A 474 12.66 30.38 -9.98
N LEU A 475 12.21 29.66 -11.01
CA LEU A 475 12.60 28.28 -11.30
C LEU A 475 13.75 28.16 -12.31
N GLU A 476 14.42 29.27 -12.68
CA GLU A 476 15.38 29.28 -13.79
C GLU A 476 16.42 28.13 -13.72
N GLY A 477 16.42 27.28 -14.75
CA GLY A 477 17.36 26.14 -14.85
C GLY A 477 17.12 24.99 -13.88
N ALA A 478 16.00 24.96 -13.14
CA ALA A 478 15.63 23.84 -12.28
C ALA A 478 15.34 22.55 -13.09
N ASP A 479 15.53 21.39 -12.45
CA ASP A 479 15.41 20.09 -13.09
C ASP A 479 14.26 19.27 -12.49
N PHE A 480 13.17 19.14 -13.24
CA PHE A 480 11.94 18.42 -12.87
C PHE A 480 11.77 17.11 -13.63
N ARG A 481 12.85 16.50 -14.16
CA ARG A 481 12.70 15.25 -14.93
C ARG A 481 11.99 14.17 -14.12
N GLY A 482 10.90 13.64 -14.67
CA GLY A 482 10.07 12.63 -14.01
C GLY A 482 9.32 13.10 -12.76
N ALA A 483 9.31 14.40 -12.46
CA ALA A 483 8.58 14.94 -11.32
C ALA A 483 7.06 14.88 -11.55
N ASN A 484 6.29 14.73 -10.47
CA ASN A 484 4.84 14.82 -10.51
C ASN A 484 4.37 16.20 -10.03
N LEU A 485 3.99 17.07 -10.95
CA LEU A 485 3.45 18.42 -10.71
C LEU A 485 1.93 18.47 -10.90
N SER A 486 1.23 17.33 -10.79
CA SER A 486 -0.22 17.31 -11.02
C SER A 486 -0.94 18.31 -10.10
N TYR A 487 -1.79 19.14 -10.67
CA TYR A 487 -2.53 20.21 -9.98
C TYR A 487 -1.65 21.26 -9.28
N ALA A 488 -0.37 21.37 -9.62
CA ALA A 488 0.49 22.43 -9.11
C ALA A 488 0.12 23.80 -9.72
N ASP A 489 0.34 24.88 -8.95
CA ASP A 489 0.12 26.24 -9.43
C ASP A 489 1.45 26.87 -9.84
N LEU A 490 1.75 26.94 -11.14
CA LEU A 490 2.96 27.56 -11.68
C LEU A 490 2.69 28.96 -12.27
N SER A 491 1.54 29.57 -11.96
CA SER A 491 1.14 30.87 -12.51
C SER A 491 2.22 31.91 -12.22
N ASP A 492 2.68 32.64 -13.25
CA ASP A 492 3.72 33.67 -13.16
C ASP A 492 5.12 33.18 -12.71
N ALA A 493 5.34 31.87 -12.60
CA ALA A 493 6.67 31.32 -12.32
C ALA A 493 7.63 31.50 -13.52
N ASN A 494 8.91 31.76 -13.24
CA ASN A 494 9.95 31.87 -14.26
C ASN A 494 10.43 30.48 -14.71
N LEU A 495 9.95 30.00 -15.86
CA LEU A 495 10.29 28.67 -16.38
C LEU A 495 11.47 28.65 -17.37
N ARG A 496 12.26 29.73 -17.48
CA ARG A 496 13.40 29.78 -18.40
C ARG A 496 14.40 28.65 -18.14
N ASN A 497 14.69 27.87 -19.18
CA ASN A 497 15.63 26.74 -19.15
C ASN A 497 15.26 25.60 -18.17
N VAL A 498 14.03 25.56 -17.64
CA VAL A 498 13.58 24.48 -16.77
C VAL A 498 13.50 23.17 -17.54
N ASN A 499 13.92 22.06 -16.93
CA ASN A 499 13.81 20.73 -17.54
C ASN A 499 12.59 19.96 -17.04
N LEU A 500 11.52 19.94 -17.82
CA LEU A 500 10.26 19.24 -17.55
C LEU A 500 10.13 17.91 -18.33
N CYS A 501 11.22 17.39 -18.91
CA CYS A 501 11.18 16.13 -19.68
C CYS A 501 10.65 14.97 -18.82
N GLY A 502 9.55 14.34 -19.26
CA GLY A 502 8.90 13.25 -18.53
C GLY A 502 8.15 13.67 -17.26
N ALA A 503 8.04 14.98 -16.97
CA ALA A 503 7.25 15.46 -15.86
C ALA A 503 5.73 15.32 -16.13
N ASN A 504 4.94 15.16 -15.07
CA ASN A 504 3.49 15.13 -15.15
C ASN A 504 2.90 16.47 -14.69
N LEU A 505 2.33 17.25 -15.63
CA LEU A 505 1.70 18.54 -15.36
C LEU A 505 0.15 18.46 -15.36
N THR A 506 -0.45 17.27 -15.28
CA THR A 506 -1.91 17.13 -15.39
C THR A 506 -2.65 18.05 -14.42
N GLY A 507 -3.53 18.91 -14.93
CA GLY A 507 -4.28 19.88 -14.13
C GLY A 507 -3.44 21.00 -13.51
N ALA A 508 -2.15 21.10 -13.82
CA ALA A 508 -1.32 22.19 -13.35
C ALA A 508 -1.71 23.52 -14.02
N LYS A 509 -1.68 24.61 -13.26
CA LYS A 509 -1.89 25.96 -13.80
C LYS A 509 -0.57 26.47 -14.35
N VAL A 510 -0.42 26.46 -15.67
CA VAL A 510 0.73 26.99 -16.39
C VAL A 510 0.26 27.38 -17.78
N SER A 511 0.69 28.54 -18.29
CA SER A 511 0.33 28.97 -19.64
C SER A 511 1.24 28.30 -20.69
N ASP A 512 0.76 28.22 -21.93
CA ASP A 512 1.58 27.70 -23.03
C ASP A 512 2.80 28.60 -23.31
N GLU A 513 2.69 29.93 -23.10
CA GLU A 513 3.81 30.85 -23.21
C GLU A 513 4.89 30.57 -22.15
N GLN A 514 4.50 30.26 -20.91
CA GLN A 514 5.47 29.85 -19.88
C GLN A 514 6.16 28.55 -20.25
N LEU A 515 5.41 27.56 -20.76
CA LEU A 515 5.97 26.28 -21.18
C LEU A 515 6.92 26.41 -22.36
N ALA A 516 6.71 27.36 -23.28
CA ALA A 516 7.60 27.62 -24.41
C ALA A 516 9.06 27.94 -24.00
N HIS A 517 9.26 28.40 -22.76
CA HIS A 517 10.59 28.68 -22.20
C HIS A 517 11.25 27.48 -21.48
N ALA A 518 10.51 26.37 -21.34
CA ALA A 518 10.98 25.15 -20.69
C ALA A 518 11.32 24.05 -21.71
N LYS A 519 12.19 23.13 -21.30
CA LYS A 519 12.51 21.91 -22.05
C LYS A 519 11.49 20.84 -21.70
N VAL A 520 10.76 20.36 -22.70
CA VAL A 520 9.83 19.23 -22.59
C VAL A 520 10.21 18.16 -23.61
N ASN A 521 9.66 16.95 -23.47
CA ASN A 521 9.77 15.91 -24.48
C ASN A 521 8.44 15.16 -24.62
N TRP A 522 8.37 14.19 -25.52
CA TRP A 522 7.16 13.39 -25.75
C TRP A 522 6.63 12.64 -24.50
N MET A 523 7.46 12.43 -23.47
CA MET A 523 7.05 11.79 -22.21
C MET A 523 6.39 12.78 -21.24
N THR A 524 6.58 14.09 -21.43
CA THR A 524 5.96 15.13 -20.60
C THR A 524 4.45 15.09 -20.81
N ILE A 525 3.69 15.06 -19.71
CA ILE A 525 2.23 15.12 -19.71
C ILE A 525 1.83 16.58 -19.52
N ARG A 526 1.08 17.16 -20.45
CA ARG A 526 0.64 18.56 -20.45
C ARG A 526 -0.51 18.79 -19.43
N PRO A 527 -0.86 20.05 -19.11
CA PRO A 527 -1.99 20.38 -18.24
C PRO A 527 -3.32 19.70 -18.58
N ASN A 528 -3.58 19.47 -19.87
CA ASN A 528 -4.77 18.77 -20.36
C ASN A 528 -4.71 17.23 -20.23
N GLY A 529 -3.66 16.68 -19.61
CA GLY A 529 -3.46 15.24 -19.42
C GLY A 529 -2.94 14.48 -20.65
N LYS A 530 -2.71 15.15 -21.79
CA LYS A 530 -2.18 14.53 -23.01
C LYS A 530 -0.66 14.61 -23.06
N ARG A 531 -0.03 13.64 -23.75
CA ARG A 531 1.39 13.68 -24.10
C ARG A 531 1.58 14.37 -25.44
N GLY A 532 2.67 15.11 -25.60
CA GLY A 532 3.01 15.74 -26.87
C GLY A 532 4.19 16.69 -26.75
N TRP A 533 4.79 17.01 -27.90
CA TRP A 533 5.67 18.17 -28.03
C TRP A 533 4.87 19.46 -27.84
N LEU A 534 5.58 20.57 -27.57
CA LEU A 534 4.98 21.89 -27.45
C LEU A 534 4.31 22.33 -28.75
#